data_AF-A0A6G8UER3-F1
#
_entry.id   AF-A0A6G8UER3-F1
#
_cell.length_a   1.000
_cell.length_b   1.000
_cell.length_c   1.000
_cell.angle_alpha   90.00
_cell.angle_beta   90.00
_cell.angle_gamma   90.00
#
_symmetry.space_group_name_H-M   'P 1'
#
loop_
_entity.id
_entity.type
_entity.pdbx_description
1 polymer ?
#
loop_
_entity_poly.entity_id
_entity_poly.type
_entity_poly.pdbx_seq_one_letter_code
_entity_poly.pdbx_strand_id
1 'polypeptide(L)'
;MESVTSKSASDQISVELSSRRTGMSFQRTRMSADRTLMSVIRTSLSLISFGFTIFQVFGKLRDQNIITHGAPAKNFGLTLVALGILMLIGGLIYHLQFMVQLREERKAMASDGLIHAESSFPVSLTLMTAVILLLVGVAAIVSMVFDIGPFG
;
A
#
# COMPACT_ATOMS: atom_id res chain seq x y z
N MET A 1 15.87 -15.26 -30.80
CA MET A 1 14.60 -15.13 -31.56
C MET A 1 14.71 -13.83 -32.34
N GLU A 2 14.57 -13.87 -33.66
CA GLU A 2 14.73 -12.72 -34.55
C GLU A 2 13.70 -11.64 -34.21
N SER A 3 14.11 -10.38 -34.11
CA SER A 3 13.19 -9.29 -33.77
C SER A 3 12.15 -9.13 -34.87
N VAL A 4 10.87 -9.32 -34.56
CA VAL A 4 9.77 -9.10 -35.51
C VAL A 4 9.78 -7.63 -35.93
N THR A 5 9.88 -7.39 -37.24
CA THR A 5 9.91 -6.04 -37.82
C THR A 5 8.70 -5.81 -38.72
N SER A 6 8.53 -4.58 -39.22
CA SER A 6 7.48 -4.26 -40.20
C SER A 6 7.59 -5.04 -41.52
N LYS A 7 8.70 -5.76 -41.75
CA LYS A 7 8.91 -6.61 -42.93
C LYS A 7 8.60 -8.10 -42.68
N SER A 8 8.27 -8.49 -41.45
CA SER A 8 7.91 -9.86 -41.12
C SER A 8 6.54 -10.25 -41.67
N ALA A 9 6.24 -11.55 -41.78
CA ALA A 9 4.94 -12.03 -42.22
C ALA A 9 3.80 -11.51 -41.31
N SER A 10 2.63 -11.22 -41.88
CA SER A 10 1.48 -10.65 -41.15
C SER A 10 1.08 -11.44 -39.91
N ASP A 11 1.19 -12.77 -39.99
CA ASP A 11 0.84 -13.68 -38.90
C ASP A 11 1.83 -13.56 -37.74
N GLN A 12 3.13 -13.45 -38.04
CA GLN A 12 4.18 -13.25 -37.04
C GLN A 12 4.04 -11.88 -36.35
N ILE A 13 3.70 -10.83 -37.11
CA ILE A 13 3.40 -9.50 -36.56
C ILE A 13 2.18 -9.56 -35.64
N SER A 14 1.13 -10.26 -36.04
CA SER A 14 -0.11 -10.38 -35.26
C SER A 14 0.10 -11.12 -33.93
N VAL A 15 0.90 -12.19 -33.93
CA VAL A 15 1.27 -12.95 -32.72
C VAL A 15 2.11 -12.08 -31.79
N GLU A 16 3.12 -11.38 -32.30
CA GLU A 16 3.97 -10.49 -31.51
C GLU A 16 3.18 -9.33 -30.89
N LEU A 17 2.33 -8.65 -31.69
CA LEU A 17 1.47 -7.57 -31.19
C LEU A 17 0.49 -8.06 -30.12
N SER A 18 -0.01 -9.30 -30.27
CA SER A 18 -0.88 -9.93 -29.26
C SER A 18 -0.13 -10.19 -27.96
N SER A 19 1.09 -10.73 -28.02
CA SER A 19 1.96 -10.93 -26.84
C SER A 19 2.28 -9.60 -26.14
N ARG A 20 2.63 -8.55 -26.90
CA ARG A 20 2.87 -7.20 -26.35
C ARG A 20 1.63 -6.60 -25.70
N ARG A 21 0.45 -6.78 -26.29
CA ARG A 21 -0.83 -6.31 -25.71
C ARG A 21 -1.12 -6.97 -24.37
N THR A 22 -0.83 -8.26 -24.25
CA THR A 22 -0.91 -9.01 -23.00
C THR A 22 0.10 -8.49 -21.98
N GLY A 23 1.35 -8.23 -22.37
CA GLY A 23 2.33 -7.56 -21.49
C GLY A 23 1.83 -6.20 -20.97
N MET A 24 1.23 -5.38 -21.83
CA MET A 24 0.67 -4.08 -21.46
C MET A 24 -0.60 -4.17 -20.60
N SER A 25 -1.38 -5.25 -20.66
CA SER A 25 -2.53 -5.43 -19.75
C SER A 25 -2.06 -5.64 -18.31
N PHE A 26 -1.01 -6.45 -18.09
CA PHE A 26 -0.41 -6.62 -16.76
C PHE A 26 0.08 -5.30 -16.15
N GLN A 27 0.70 -4.44 -16.97
CA GLN A 27 1.16 -3.14 -16.51
C GLN A 27 -0.01 -2.24 -16.07
N ARG A 28 -1.14 -2.29 -16.79
CA ARG A 28 -2.36 -1.58 -16.41
C ARG A 28 -2.97 -2.12 -15.11
N THR A 29 -3.02 -3.45 -14.95
CA THR A 29 -3.53 -4.07 -13.72
C THR A 29 -2.68 -3.68 -12.50
N ARG A 30 -1.35 -3.67 -12.65
CA ARG A 30 -0.45 -3.17 -11.59
C ARG A 30 -0.70 -1.71 -11.25
N MET A 31 -0.82 -0.85 -12.26
CA MET A 31 -1.07 0.57 -12.04
C MET A 31 -2.41 0.81 -11.32
N SER A 32 -3.41 -0.05 -11.56
CA SER A 32 -4.66 -0.06 -10.79
C SER A 32 -4.42 -0.45 -9.32
N ALA A 33 -3.65 -1.51 -9.06
CA ALA A 33 -3.31 -1.92 -7.71
C ALA A 33 -2.52 -0.85 -6.93
N ASP A 34 -1.61 -0.12 -7.59
CA ASP A 34 -0.90 1.01 -7.00
C ASP A 34 -1.85 2.16 -6.61
N ARG A 35 -2.88 2.45 -7.43
CA ARG A 35 -3.91 3.44 -7.10
C ARG A 35 -4.76 3.00 -5.90
N THR A 36 -5.11 1.72 -5.83
CA THR A 36 -5.82 1.16 -4.67
C THR A 36 -4.99 1.32 -3.40
N LEU A 37 -3.69 0.99 -3.45
CA LEU A 37 -2.79 1.17 -2.30
C LEU A 37 -2.71 2.64 -1.87
N MET A 38 -2.63 3.56 -2.83
CA MET A 38 -2.63 5.01 -2.54
C MET A 38 -3.92 5.49 -1.85
N SER A 39 -5.08 4.93 -2.22
CA SER A 39 -6.35 5.20 -1.54
C SER A 39 -6.34 4.68 -0.10
N VAL A 40 -5.89 3.44 0.11
CA VAL A 40 -5.81 2.83 1.45
C VAL A 40 -4.85 3.60 2.36
N ILE A 41 -3.69 4.01 1.84
CA ILE A 41 -2.73 4.86 2.56
C ILE A 41 -3.42 6.13 3.08
N ARG A 42 -4.17 6.82 2.21
CA ARG A 42 -4.83 8.08 2.58
C ARG A 42 -5.86 7.87 3.68
N THR A 43 -6.73 6.87 3.54
CA THR A 43 -7.76 6.58 4.54
C THR A 43 -7.13 6.23 5.88
N SER A 44 -6.09 5.39 5.86
CA SER A 44 -5.36 4.98 7.06
C SER A 44 -4.67 6.17 7.75
N LEU A 45 -4.01 7.05 6.97
CA LEU A 45 -3.32 8.22 7.49
C LEU A 45 -4.28 9.22 8.15
N SER A 46 -5.47 9.41 7.57
CA SER A 46 -6.51 10.25 8.16
C SER A 46 -6.97 9.71 9.51
N LEU A 47 -7.22 8.40 9.61
CA LEU A 47 -7.62 7.75 10.86
C LEU A 47 -6.53 7.84 11.93
N ILE A 48 -5.26 7.62 11.54
CA ILE A 48 -4.11 7.75 12.45
C ILE A 48 -3.97 9.18 12.95
N SER A 49 -3.94 10.17 12.05
CA SER A 49 -3.75 11.58 12.41
C SER A 49 -4.88 12.11 13.28
N PHE A 50 -6.12 11.76 12.94
CA PHE A 50 -7.30 12.15 13.70
C PHE A 50 -7.35 11.48 15.08
N GLY A 51 -7.12 10.16 15.14
CA GLY A 51 -7.05 9.42 16.40
C GLY A 51 -5.95 9.95 17.33
N PHE A 52 -4.78 10.28 16.76
CA PHE A 52 -3.67 10.91 17.47
C PHE A 52 -4.03 12.27 18.04
N THR A 53 -4.68 13.11 17.24
CA THR A 53 -5.11 14.44 17.69
C THR A 53 -6.13 14.34 18.84
N ILE A 54 -7.12 13.45 18.72
CA ILE A 54 -8.11 13.23 19.80
C ILE A 54 -7.42 12.76 21.07
N PHE A 55 -6.54 11.76 20.98
CA PHE A 55 -5.82 11.24 22.14
C PHE A 55 -5.06 12.35 22.87
N GLN A 56 -4.29 13.16 22.14
CA GLN A 56 -3.47 14.23 22.71
C GLN A 56 -4.33 15.36 23.30
N VAL A 57 -5.35 15.83 22.59
CA VAL A 57 -6.20 16.94 23.05
C VAL A 57 -6.96 16.56 24.32
N PHE A 58 -7.60 15.40 24.35
CA PHE A 58 -8.35 14.94 25.52
C PHE A 58 -7.45 14.44 26.66
N GLY A 59 -6.22 14.01 26.36
CA GLY A 59 -5.17 13.81 27.36
C GLY A 59 -4.84 15.12 28.07
N LYS A 60 -4.41 16.14 27.31
CA LYS A 60 -3.98 17.43 27.86
C LYS A 60 -5.10 18.18 28.59
N LEU A 61 -6.34 18.14 28.10
CA LEU A 61 -7.48 18.76 28.79
C LEU A 61 -7.78 18.13 30.16
N ARG A 62 -7.54 16.82 30.29
CA ARG A 62 -7.68 16.10 31.56
C ARG A 62 -6.55 16.47 32.52
N ASP A 63 -5.31 16.49 32.02
CA ASP A 63 -4.13 16.83 32.83
C ASP A 63 -4.20 18.26 33.37
N GLN A 64 -4.84 19.17 32.64
CA GLN A 64 -5.12 20.55 33.05
C GLN A 64 -6.35 20.69 33.96
N ASN A 65 -6.99 19.59 34.37
CA ASN A 65 -8.24 19.58 35.16
C ASN A 65 -9.41 20.36 34.52
N ILE A 66 -9.38 20.61 33.20
CA ILE A 66 -10.47 21.28 32.47
C ILE A 66 -11.66 20.32 32.32
N ILE A 67 -11.38 19.02 32.18
CA ILE A 67 -12.40 17.96 32.12
C ILE A 67 -12.11 16.89 33.18
N THR A 68 -13.15 16.49 33.92
CA THR A 68 -13.04 15.44 34.95
C THR A 68 -13.09 14.03 34.35
N HIS A 69 -13.63 13.86 33.13
CA HIS A 69 -13.86 12.56 32.49
C HIS A 69 -13.32 12.53 31.03
N GLY A 70 -12.00 12.50 30.86
CA GLY A 70 -11.35 12.43 29.54
C GLY A 70 -11.04 11.01 29.02
N ALA A 71 -11.28 9.96 29.82
CA ALA A 71 -10.85 8.59 29.50
C ALA A 71 -11.53 7.97 28.26
N PRO A 72 -12.86 8.11 28.04
CA PRO A 72 -13.50 7.52 26.85
C PRO A 72 -12.98 8.10 25.54
N ALA A 73 -12.71 9.41 25.50
CA ALA A 73 -12.20 10.09 24.31
C ALA A 73 -10.74 9.68 24.00
N LYS A 74 -9.88 9.54 25.02
CA LYS A 74 -8.51 9.00 24.84
C LYS A 74 -8.55 7.58 24.26
N ASN A 75 -9.41 6.71 24.78
CA ASN A 75 -9.59 5.34 24.28
C ASN A 75 -10.13 5.32 22.85
N PHE A 76 -11.04 6.23 22.50
CA PHE A 76 -11.54 6.38 21.14
C PHE A 76 -10.42 6.78 20.17
N GLY A 77 -9.58 7.75 20.55
CA GLY A 77 -8.40 8.14 19.77
C GLY A 77 -7.42 6.97 19.55
N LEU A 78 -7.12 6.20 20.59
CA LEU A 78 -6.30 4.99 20.51
C LEU A 78 -6.89 3.95 19.55
N THR A 79 -8.21 3.73 19.62
CA THR A 79 -8.91 2.77 18.75
C THR A 79 -8.87 3.20 17.28
N LEU A 80 -9.03 4.51 17.00
CA LEU A 80 -8.89 5.08 15.65
C LEU A 80 -7.50 4.88 15.06
N VAL A 81 -6.44 5.11 15.86
CA VAL A 81 -5.06 4.88 15.42
C VAL A 81 -4.82 3.39 15.15
N ALA A 82 -5.24 2.51 16.06
CA ALA A 82 -5.11 1.07 15.88
C ALA A 82 -5.83 0.60 14.60
N LEU A 83 -7.04 1.10 14.35
CA LEU A 83 -7.82 0.78 13.15
C LEU A 83 -7.12 1.28 11.88
N GLY A 84 -6.58 2.50 11.88
CA GLY A 84 -5.80 3.03 10.76
C GLY A 84 -4.54 2.20 10.47
N ILE A 85 -3.82 1.76 11.50
CA ILE A 85 -2.66 0.87 11.35
C ILE A 85 -3.08 -0.48 10.77
N LEU A 86 -4.13 -1.10 11.31
CA LEU A 86 -4.64 -2.40 10.82
C LEU A 86 -5.07 -2.31 9.35
N MET A 87 -5.74 -1.23 8.97
CA MET A 87 -6.13 -0.97 7.58
C MET A 87 -4.91 -0.84 6.66
N LEU A 88 -3.87 -0.14 7.12
CA LEU A 88 -2.63 0.03 6.36
C LEU A 88 -1.87 -1.30 6.19
N ILE A 89 -1.78 -2.11 7.26
CA ILE A 89 -1.20 -3.46 7.22
C ILE A 89 -1.99 -4.33 6.22
N GLY A 90 -3.32 -4.32 6.30
CA GLY A 90 -4.18 -5.08 5.37
C GLY A 90 -3.97 -4.66 3.91
N GLY A 91 -3.88 -3.35 3.64
CA GLY A 91 -3.56 -2.83 2.31
C GLY A 91 -2.19 -3.27 1.80
N LEU A 92 -1.18 -3.31 2.67
CA LEU A 92 0.17 -3.75 2.34
C LEU A 92 0.20 -5.26 2.05
N ILE A 93 -0.45 -6.08 2.87
CA ILE A 93 -0.55 -7.54 2.65
C ILE A 93 -1.27 -7.83 1.33
N TYR A 94 -2.41 -7.19 1.09
CA TYR A 94 -3.16 -7.35 -0.16
C TYR A 94 -2.31 -6.99 -1.38
N HIS A 95 -1.59 -5.87 -1.31
CA HIS A 95 -0.71 -5.44 -2.41
C HIS A 95 0.45 -6.43 -2.64
N LEU A 96 1.06 -6.96 -1.58
CA LEU A 96 2.10 -7.97 -1.68
C LEU A 96 1.58 -9.29 -2.27
N GLN A 97 0.45 -9.80 -1.77
CA GLN A 97 -0.19 -11.00 -2.29
C GLN A 97 -0.56 -10.86 -3.77
N PHE A 98 -1.14 -9.71 -4.14
CA PHE A 98 -1.46 -9.39 -5.51
C PHE A 98 -0.20 -9.40 -6.40
N MET A 99 0.90 -8.82 -5.95
CA MET A 99 2.17 -8.82 -6.69
C MET A 99 2.79 -10.21 -6.82
N VAL A 100 2.62 -11.08 -5.82
CA VAL A 100 3.07 -12.48 -5.88
C VAL A 100 2.22 -13.27 -6.87
N GLN A 101 0.90 -13.19 -6.78
CA GLN A 101 -0.03 -13.84 -7.72
C GLN A 101 0.26 -13.43 -9.17
N LEU A 102 0.45 -12.13 -9.40
CA LEU A 102 0.76 -11.61 -10.74
C LEU A 102 2.12 -12.11 -11.26
N ARG A 103 3.08 -12.37 -10.36
CA ARG A 103 4.38 -12.96 -10.71
C ARG A 103 4.27 -14.44 -11.02
N GLU A 104 3.45 -15.19 -10.30
CA GLU A 104 3.21 -16.61 -10.57
C GLU A 104 2.51 -16.82 -11.91
N GLU A 105 1.45 -16.04 -12.17
CA GLU A 105 0.71 -16.08 -13.43
C GLU A 105 1.62 -15.70 -14.62
N ARG A 106 2.45 -14.66 -14.44
CA ARG A 106 3.50 -14.29 -15.43
C ARG A 106 4.55 -15.38 -15.62
N LYS A 107 4.99 -16.07 -14.57
CA LYS A 107 5.96 -17.15 -14.68
C LYS A 107 5.39 -18.35 -15.45
N ALA A 108 4.13 -18.71 -15.21
CA ALA A 108 3.45 -19.78 -15.94
C ALA A 108 3.35 -19.47 -17.44
N MET A 109 2.95 -18.25 -17.81
CA MET A 109 2.89 -17.85 -19.22
C MET A 109 4.28 -17.66 -19.86
N ALA A 110 5.31 -17.33 -19.07
CA ALA A 110 6.68 -17.25 -19.55
C ALA A 110 7.31 -18.64 -19.76
N SER A 111 7.00 -19.62 -18.88
CA SER A 111 7.43 -21.01 -19.08
C SER A 111 6.78 -21.64 -20.32
N ASP A 112 5.57 -21.22 -20.65
CA ASP A 112 4.86 -21.67 -21.85
C ASP A 112 5.30 -20.91 -23.12
N GLY A 113 6.23 -19.96 -23.02
CA GLY A 113 6.77 -19.21 -24.16
C GLY A 113 5.82 -18.14 -24.74
N LEU A 114 4.72 -17.80 -24.06
CA LEU A 114 3.73 -16.82 -24.54
C LEU A 114 4.15 -15.35 -24.36
N ILE A 115 5.14 -15.06 -23.50
CA ILE A 115 5.58 -13.69 -23.18
C ILE A 115 7.09 -13.58 -22.94
N HIS A 116 7.69 -12.52 -23.50
CA HIS A 116 9.09 -12.15 -23.29
C HIS A 116 9.31 -11.61 -21.87
N ALA A 117 10.07 -12.36 -21.06
CA ALA A 117 10.22 -12.16 -19.61
C ALA A 117 11.27 -11.07 -19.20
N GLU A 118 11.40 -9.96 -19.93
CA GLU A 118 12.52 -9.01 -19.70
C GLU A 118 12.21 -7.76 -18.86
N SER A 119 10.99 -7.58 -18.33
CA SER A 119 10.76 -6.40 -17.47
C SER A 119 11.16 -6.65 -16.02
N SER A 120 12.37 -6.18 -15.67
CA SER A 120 12.79 -5.97 -14.28
C SER A 120 11.71 -5.16 -13.56
N PHE A 121 11.20 -5.68 -12.44
CA PHE A 121 10.09 -5.10 -11.68
C PHE A 121 10.64 -4.07 -10.69
N PRO A 122 10.58 -2.75 -10.95
CA PRO A 122 10.98 -1.77 -9.95
C PRO A 122 9.99 -1.78 -8.77
N VAL A 123 10.53 -1.64 -7.56
CA VAL A 123 9.74 -1.46 -6.34
C VAL A 123 8.94 -0.16 -6.48
N SER A 124 7.61 -0.21 -6.33
CA SER A 124 6.78 0.99 -6.50
C SER A 124 7.02 1.95 -5.32
N LEU A 125 7.13 3.25 -5.62
CA LEU A 125 7.27 4.30 -4.60
C LEU A 125 6.13 4.26 -3.56
N THR A 126 4.94 3.83 -3.99
CA THR A 126 3.74 3.62 -3.16
C THR A 126 3.95 2.57 -2.06
N LEU A 127 4.70 1.50 -2.34
CA LEU A 127 5.02 0.50 -1.34
C LEU A 127 6.01 1.03 -0.30
N MET A 128 7.02 1.78 -0.74
CA MET A 128 7.97 2.42 0.17
C MET A 128 7.27 3.43 1.09
N THR A 129 6.38 4.26 0.55
CA THR A 129 5.61 5.21 1.37
C THR A 129 4.68 4.50 2.35
N ALA A 130 4.03 3.41 1.94
CA ALA A 130 3.22 2.59 2.86
C ALA A 130 4.05 2.07 4.04
N VAL A 131 5.24 1.52 3.79
CA VAL A 131 6.12 1.00 4.85
C VAL A 131 6.57 2.11 5.81
N ILE A 132 6.98 3.27 5.27
CA ILE A 132 7.38 4.42 6.11
C ILE A 132 6.20 4.88 6.98
N LEU A 133 5.00 5.00 6.40
CA LEU A 133 3.81 5.40 7.14
C LEU A 133 3.38 4.36 8.17
N LEU A 134 3.60 3.07 7.91
CA LEU A 134 3.39 2.02 8.89
C LEU A 134 4.31 2.20 10.10
N LEU A 135 5.61 2.45 9.87
CA LEU A 135 6.56 2.72 10.95
C LEU A 135 6.17 3.95 11.76
N VAL A 136 5.73 5.02 11.11
CA VAL A 136 5.22 6.23 11.79
C VAL A 136 3.96 5.91 12.61
N GLY A 137 3.02 5.14 12.07
CA GLY A 137 1.83 4.71 12.80
C GLY A 137 2.17 3.86 14.03
N VAL A 138 3.09 2.91 13.89
CA VAL A 138 3.61 2.11 15.01
C VAL A 138 4.30 2.99 16.05
N ALA A 139 5.11 3.96 15.65
CA ALA A 139 5.71 4.90 16.57
C ALA A 139 4.65 5.74 17.31
N ALA A 140 3.59 6.17 16.61
CA ALA A 140 2.49 6.92 17.22
C ALA A 140 1.74 6.10 18.27
N ILE A 141 1.38 4.84 17.99
CA ILE A 141 0.68 4.00 18.96
C ILE A 141 1.57 3.64 20.16
N VAL A 142 2.88 3.42 19.95
CA VAL A 142 3.85 3.23 21.04
C VAL A 142 3.89 4.48 21.92
N SER A 143 4.03 5.66 21.31
CA SER A 143 4.03 6.93 22.06
C SER A 143 2.76 7.14 22.88
N MET A 144 1.59 6.72 22.37
CA MET A 144 0.32 6.79 23.11
C MET A 144 0.26 5.82 24.28
N VAL A 145 0.71 4.59 24.09
CA VAL A 145 0.58 3.52 25.11
C VAL A 145 1.53 3.76 26.27
N PHE A 146 2.76 4.20 25.99
CA PHE A 146 3.76 4.41 27.02
C PHE A 146 3.67 5.79 27.68
N ASP A 147 2.85 6.72 27.16
CA ASP A 147 2.86 8.15 27.51
C ASP A 147 4.32 8.72 27.50
N ILE A 148 5.22 8.07 26.75
CA ILE A 148 6.64 8.39 26.60
C ILE A 148 6.91 8.47 25.09
N GLY A 149 7.14 9.68 24.60
CA GLY A 149 7.53 9.92 23.22
C GLY A 149 8.08 11.34 23.06
N PRO A 150 8.80 11.65 21.97
CA PRO A 150 9.34 13.00 21.71
C PRO A 150 8.26 14.09 21.56
N PHE A 151 6.97 13.71 21.63
CA PHE A 151 5.79 14.56 21.48
C PHE A 151 4.99 14.72 22.79
N GLY A 152 5.57 14.33 23.93
CA GLY A 152 5.06 14.64 25.28
C GLY A 152 5.19 16.12 25.59
#